data_AF-A0A2V6N696-F1
#
_entry.id   AF-A0A2V6N696-F1
#
_cell.length_a   1.000
_cell.length_b   1.000
_cell.length_c   1.000
_cell.angle_alpha   90.00
_cell.angle_beta   90.00
_cell.angle_gamma   90.00
#
_symmetry.space_group_name_H-M   'P 1'
#
loop_
_entity.id
_entity.type
_entity.pdbx_description
1 polymer ?
#
loop_
_entity_poly.entity_id
_entity_poly.type
_entity_poly.pdbx_seq_one_letter_code
_entity_poly.pdbx_strand_id
1 'polypeptide(L)'
;MDERKSDLVAKVPQVTLLFWIIKILATTLGETGGDAVTMSWLGETTAGAKGTGYLTGTAIFGVIFVAAVLVQIRAKKFHPFLYWLTIVA
;
A
#
# COMPACT_ATOMS: atom_id res chain seq x y z
N MET A 1 -12.21 -40.22 -3.29
CA MET A 1 -11.25 -39.23 -2.78
C MET A 1 -11.67 -37.89 -3.36
N ASP A 2 -12.19 -37.00 -2.51
CA ASP A 2 -12.72 -35.69 -2.89
C ASP A 2 -11.55 -34.72 -3.09
N GLU A 3 -11.06 -34.62 -4.33
CA GLU A 3 -9.94 -33.74 -4.71
C GLU A 3 -10.40 -32.34 -5.18
N ARG A 4 -11.58 -31.87 -4.76
CA ARG A 4 -12.03 -30.48 -5.00
C ARG A 4 -11.52 -29.52 -3.93
N LYS A 5 -10.25 -29.63 -3.56
CA LYS A 5 -9.61 -28.70 -2.62
C LYS A 5 -9.40 -27.33 -3.27
N SER A 6 -10.39 -26.47 -3.12
CA SER A 6 -10.16 -25.09 -2.66
C SER A 6 -9.43 -24.12 -3.60
N ASP A 7 -9.62 -24.19 -4.92
CA ASP A 7 -9.12 -23.17 -5.87
C ASP A 7 -9.73 -21.76 -5.69
N LEU A 8 -10.69 -21.57 -4.78
CA LEU A 8 -11.41 -20.30 -4.57
C LEU A 8 -11.27 -19.70 -3.16
N VAL A 9 -10.38 -20.24 -2.31
CA VAL A 9 -10.24 -19.80 -0.89
C VAL A 9 -8.90 -19.10 -0.63
N ALA A 10 -8.19 -18.63 -1.66
CA ALA A 10 -7.07 -17.73 -1.44
C ALA A 10 -7.58 -16.27 -1.37
N LYS A 11 -7.31 -15.58 -0.26
CA LYS A 11 -7.49 -14.12 -0.11
C LYS A 11 -6.44 -13.33 -0.92
N VAL A 12 -6.04 -13.84 -2.09
CA VAL A 12 -4.94 -13.33 -2.89
C VAL A 12 -5.46 -13.10 -4.31
N PRO A 13 -5.19 -11.94 -4.92
CA PRO A 13 -5.61 -11.71 -6.30
C PRO A 13 -5.00 -12.76 -7.23
N GLN A 14 -5.75 -13.17 -8.25
CA GLN A 14 -5.23 -14.04 -9.29
C GLN A 14 -4.04 -13.35 -9.98
N VAL A 15 -2.94 -14.10 -10.15
CA VAL A 15 -1.69 -13.63 -10.77
C VAL A 15 -1.88 -13.52 -12.28
N THR A 16 -2.72 -12.57 -12.68
CA THR A 16 -3.05 -12.26 -14.07
C THR A 16 -2.19 -11.10 -14.58
N LEU A 17 -2.26 -10.79 -15.87
CA LEU A 17 -1.56 -9.64 -16.44
C LEU A 17 -1.96 -8.32 -15.73
N LEU A 18 -3.24 -8.19 -15.37
CA LEU A 18 -3.74 -7.04 -14.61
C LEU A 18 -3.10 -6.93 -13.22
N PHE A 19 -2.82 -8.05 -12.55
CA PHE A 19 -2.09 -8.04 -11.28
C PHE A 19 -0.70 -7.41 -11.43
N TRP A 20 0.04 -7.77 -12.49
CA TRP A 20 1.38 -7.21 -12.72
C TRP A 20 1.34 -5.73 -13.05
N ILE A 21 0.38 -5.28 -13.87
CA ILE A 21 0.20 -3.86 -14.18
C ILE A 21 -0.07 -3.05 -12.90
N ILE A 22 -1.05 -3.47 -12.10
CA ILE A 22 -1.40 -2.74 -10.88
C ILE A 22 -0.25 -2.76 -9.88
N LYS A 23 0.49 -3.88 -9.77
CA LYS A 23 1.65 -3.98 -8.88
C LYS A 23 2.75 -3.00 -9.24
N ILE A 24 3.09 -2.88 -10.52
CA ILE A 24 4.11 -1.93 -11.00
C ILE A 24 3.65 -0.49 -10.75
N LEU A 25 2.39 -0.17 -11.07
CA LEU A 25 1.83 1.16 -10.81
C LEU A 25 1.81 1.48 -9.31
N ALA A 26 1.47 0.51 -8.47
CA ALA A 26 1.39 0.68 -7.03
C ALA A 26 2.76 0.99 -6.41
N THR A 27 3.83 0.32 -6.86
CA THR A 27 5.19 0.61 -6.37
C THR A 27 5.67 1.99 -6.81
N THR A 28 5.49 2.35 -8.08
CA THR A 28 5.91 3.68 -8.57
C THR A 28 5.11 4.80 -7.92
N LEU A 29 3.79 4.62 -7.76
CA LEU A 29 2.91 5.60 -7.13
C LEU A 29 3.22 5.73 -5.64
N GLY A 30 3.51 4.64 -4.94
CA GLY A 30 3.88 4.65 -3.53
C GLY A 30 5.17 5.43 -3.28
N GLU A 31 6.21 5.16 -4.07
CA GLU A 31 7.50 5.86 -3.96
C GLU A 31 7.34 7.34 -4.32
N THR A 32 6.74 7.65 -5.48
CA THR A 32 6.56 9.04 -5.93
C THR A 32 5.61 9.83 -5.02
N GLY A 33 4.56 9.18 -4.51
CA GLY A 33 3.62 9.77 -3.57
C GLY A 33 4.24 10.04 -2.21
N GLY A 34 5.10 9.14 -1.74
CA GLY A 34 5.92 9.32 -0.55
C GLY A 34 6.83 10.54 -0.67
N ASP A 35 7.60 10.62 -1.76
CA ASP A 35 8.50 11.75 -2.04
C ASP A 35 7.75 13.08 -2.21
N ALA A 36 6.55 13.07 -2.81
CA ALA A 36 5.73 14.28 -2.90
C ALA A 36 5.34 14.81 -1.51
N VAL A 37 4.99 13.93 -0.56
CA VAL A 37 4.61 14.33 0.80
C VAL A 37 5.83 14.77 1.63
N THR A 38 6.94 14.02 1.60
CA THR A 38 8.13 14.31 2.41
C THR A 38 8.97 15.45 1.84
N MET A 39 9.27 15.43 0.54
CA MET A 39 10.18 16.39 -0.08
C MET A 39 9.47 17.67 -0.50
N SER A 40 8.29 17.57 -1.12
CA SER A 40 7.59 18.76 -1.66
C SER A 40 6.67 19.40 -0.63
N TRP A 41 5.82 18.62 0.06
CA TRP A 41 4.82 19.18 0.97
C TRP A 41 5.39 19.52 2.35
N LEU A 42 6.24 18.65 2.89
CA LEU A 42 6.94 18.88 4.17
C LEU A 42 8.27 19.62 4.00
N GLY A 43 8.70 19.86 2.76
CA GLY A 43 9.76 20.81 2.42
C GLY A 43 11.16 20.41 2.88
N GLU A 44 11.42 19.12 3.06
CA GLU A 44 12.67 18.62 3.64
C GLU A 44 13.90 18.80 2.74
N THR A 45 13.68 18.92 1.44
CA THR A 45 14.73 19.26 0.46
C THR A 45 14.79 20.76 0.14
N THR A 46 13.97 21.58 0.81
CA THR A 46 13.91 23.03 0.62
C THR A 46 14.89 23.74 1.57
N ALA A 47 15.37 24.94 1.22
CA ALA A 47 16.33 25.71 2.01
C ALA A 47 15.88 26.04 3.45
N GLY A 48 14.60 25.87 3.79
CA GLY A 48 14.03 26.02 5.14
C GLY A 48 13.69 24.70 5.85
N ALA A 49 14.31 23.58 5.44
CA ALA A 49 14.03 22.26 5.97
C ALA A 49 14.18 22.20 7.50
N LYS A 50 13.10 21.80 8.18
CA LYS A 50 13.10 21.52 9.62
C LYS A 50 13.68 20.14 9.96
N GLY A 51 14.00 19.32 8.95
CA GLY A 51 14.50 17.94 9.11
C GLY A 51 13.48 16.94 9.65
N THR A 52 12.20 17.33 9.72
CA THR A 52 11.11 16.49 10.26
C THR A 52 10.23 15.87 9.16
N GLY A 53 10.56 16.10 7.88
CA GLY A 53 9.72 15.71 6.76
C GLY A 53 9.61 14.20 6.61
N TYR A 54 10.74 13.49 6.66
CA TYR A 54 10.81 12.04 6.52
C TYR A 54 10.14 11.41 7.73
N LEU A 55 10.44 11.90 8.93
CA LEU A 55 9.84 11.38 10.16
C LEU A 55 8.31 11.53 10.16
N THR A 56 7.81 12.69 9.74
CA THR A 56 6.37 12.96 9.66
C THR A 56 5.71 12.16 8.54
N GLY A 57 6.33 12.08 7.37
CA GLY A 57 5.84 11.28 6.24
C GLY A 57 5.78 9.79 6.59
N THR A 58 6.85 9.22 7.14
CA THR A 58 6.88 7.83 7.62
C THR A 58 5.81 7.59 8.68
N ALA A 59 5.56 8.53 9.59
CA ALA A 59 4.50 8.39 10.58
C ALA A 59 3.10 8.39 9.91
N ILE A 60 2.86 9.26 8.94
CA ILE A 60 1.58 9.33 8.20
C ILE A 60 1.33 8.03 7.42
N PHE A 61 2.25 7.64 6.54
CA PHE A 61 2.12 6.42 5.75
C PHE A 61 2.12 5.17 6.63
N GLY A 62 2.92 5.14 7.68
CA GLY A 62 2.92 4.06 8.66
C GLY A 62 1.57 3.89 9.38
N VAL A 63 0.92 4.99 9.78
CA VAL A 63 -0.43 4.92 10.37
C VAL A 63 -1.46 4.44 9.35
N ILE A 64 -1.39 4.93 8.10
CA ILE A 64 -2.28 4.49 7.02
C ILE A 64 -2.09 2.99 6.75
N PHE A 65 -0.84 2.53 6.68
CA PHE A 65 -0.49 1.12 6.48
C PHE A 65 -1.03 0.25 7.63
N VAL A 66 -0.80 0.63 8.89
CA VAL A 66 -1.30 -0.10 10.05
C VAL A 66 -2.83 -0.15 10.04
N ALA A 67 -3.51 0.96 9.74
CA ALA A 67 -4.96 0.98 9.61
C ALA A 67 -5.45 0.05 8.49
N ALA A 68 -4.79 0.08 7.33
CA ALA A 68 -5.11 -0.77 6.19
C ALA A 68 -4.92 -2.26 6.51
N VAL A 69 -3.82 -2.63 7.20
CA VAL A 69 -3.56 -4.00 7.68
C VAL A 69 -4.61 -4.45 8.69
N LEU A 70 -4.97 -3.61 9.65
CA LEU A 70 -6.01 -3.95 10.64
C LEU A 70 -7.36 -4.20 9.97
N VAL A 71 -7.71 -3.39 8.97
CA VAL A 71 -8.92 -3.58 8.16
C VAL A 71 -8.83 -4.85 7.32
N GLN A 72 -7.67 -5.17 6.73
CA GLN A 72 -7.47 -6.44 6.00
C GLN A 72 -7.64 -7.67 6.89
N ILE A 73 -7.09 -7.65 8.10
CA ILE A 73 -7.20 -8.77 9.06
C ILE A 73 -8.68 -8.96 9.47
N ARG A 74 -9.40 -7.86 9.70
CA ARG A 74 -10.83 -7.87 10.04
C ARG A 74 -11.73 -8.31 8.88
N ALA A 75 -11.35 -8.02 7.64
CA ALA A 75 -12.13 -8.38 6.46
C ALA A 75 -12.17 -9.90 6.29
N LYS A 76 -13.34 -10.53 6.46
CA LYS A 76 -13.52 -11.98 6.26
C LYS A 76 -13.52 -12.41 4.79
N LYS A 77 -13.76 -11.48 3.86
CA LYS A 77 -13.75 -11.68 2.40
C LYS A 77 -12.66 -10.85 1.73
N PHE A 78 -12.14 -11.33 0.60
CA PHE A 78 -11.16 -10.61 -0.21
C PHE A 78 -11.79 -9.34 -0.81
N HIS A 79 -11.21 -8.18 -0.49
CA HIS A 79 -11.59 -6.89 -1.07
C HIS A 79 -10.40 -6.37 -1.88
N PRO A 80 -10.47 -6.42 -3.23
CA PRO A 80 -9.36 -6.01 -4.09
C PRO A 80 -8.87 -4.60 -3.79
N PHE A 81 -9.79 -3.66 -3.52
CA PHE A 81 -9.44 -2.27 -3.23
C PHE A 81 -8.62 -2.10 -1.94
N LEU A 82 -9.04 -2.76 -0.86
CA LEU A 82 -8.29 -2.75 0.42
C LEU A 82 -6.93 -3.44 0.28
N TYR A 83 -6.86 -4.50 -0.52
CA TYR A 83 -5.62 -5.20 -0.82
C TYR A 83 -4.60 -4.27 -1.50
N TRP A 84 -5.00 -3.60 -2.58
CA TRP A 84 -4.12 -2.69 -3.31
C TRP A 84 -3.79 -1.42 -2.53
N LEU A 85 -4.73 -0.88 -1.75
CA LEU A 85 -4.47 0.28 -0.89
C LEU A 85 -3.39 -0.02 0.17
N THR A 86 -3.35 -1.24 0.70
CA THR A 86 -2.31 -1.65 1.65
C THR A 86 -0.95 -1.87 0.99
N ILE A 87 -0.91 -2.13 -0.33
CA ILE A 87 0.33 -2.28 -1.09
C ILE A 87 0.91 -0.91 -1.48
N VAL A 88 0.06 0.09 -1.70
CA VAL A 88 0.47 1.45 -2.08
C VAL A 88 0.94 2.27 -0.87
N ALA A 89 0.35 2.03 0.31
CA ALA A 89 0.64 2.76 1.55
C ALA A 89 1.96 2.29 2.20
#